data_AF-A0A3D5DQC3-F1
#
_entry.id   AF-A0A3D5DQC3-F1
#
_cell.length_a   1.000
_cell.length_b   1.000
_cell.length_c   1.000
_cell.angle_alpha   90.00
_cell.angle_beta   90.00
_cell.angle_gamma   90.00
#
_symmetry.space_group_name_H-M   'P 1'
#
loop_
_entity.id
_entity.type
_entity.pdbx_description
1 polymer ?
#
loop_
_entity_poly.entity_id
_entity_poly.type
_entity_poly.pdbx_seq_one_letter_code
_entity_poly.pdbx_strand_id
1 'polypeptide(L)'
;EELLPGLEALAELLAGGKRLRPAFCYWGWRGAGGDDCPQILAAAAALELLHASALVHDDVMDGSDTRRGQPSLHRRFAARHAAQGWRGSPESFGVGAAILMGDLLLSWTDAMFHASGLPAASLQRGQFVLDLMRTEVMAGQYLDLLGQAAGNGTVASALRVVEYKTAKYTIERPLHLGAALAGCPGGPLPAAYSAYGLPLGVAFQLRDDILGMFGDPAQTGKPASDDVREGKRTVLLAMTRARASVAQARIIERHLGDPQLDEAGAAEVRAVVTDTGALAECEAMIDQHVARAVAALAGAPMTDEARTALAGLAVAATARHG
;
A
#
# COMPACT_ATOMS: atom_id res chain seq x y z
N GLU A 1 18.94 -3.74 -26.13
CA GLU A 1 18.58 -2.33 -26.45
C GLU A 1 17.08 -2.09 -26.33
N GLU A 2 16.22 -2.90 -26.96
CA GLU A 2 14.76 -2.67 -26.95
C GLU A 2 14.08 -2.72 -25.56
N LEU A 3 14.63 -3.49 -24.61
CA LEU A 3 14.13 -3.57 -23.23
C LEU A 3 14.57 -2.38 -22.35
N LEU A 4 15.57 -1.61 -22.79
CA LEU A 4 16.20 -0.57 -21.96
C LEU A 4 15.20 0.49 -21.45
N PRO A 5 14.26 1.03 -22.26
CA PRO A 5 13.29 2.00 -21.77
C PRO A 5 12.37 1.44 -20.67
N GLY A 6 12.06 0.14 -20.72
CA GLY A 6 11.29 -0.52 -19.67
C GLY A 6 12.09 -0.62 -18.38
N LEU A 7 13.36 -1.02 -18.47
CA LEU A 7 14.24 -1.11 -17.31
C LEU A 7 14.52 0.25 -16.65
N GLU A 8 14.70 1.30 -17.45
CA GLU A 8 14.87 2.68 -16.95
C GLU A 8 13.63 3.15 -16.18
N ALA A 9 12.44 2.93 -16.75
CA ALA A 9 11.19 3.29 -16.08
C ALA A 9 10.98 2.53 -14.76
N LEU A 10 11.37 1.25 -14.72
CA LEU A 10 11.35 0.45 -13.49
C LEU A 10 12.37 0.94 -12.46
N ALA A 11 13.59 1.28 -12.88
CA ALA A 11 14.63 1.80 -12.00
C ALA A 11 14.21 3.11 -11.34
N GLU A 12 13.61 4.02 -12.11
CA GLU A 12 13.06 5.28 -11.58
C GLU A 12 11.92 5.06 -10.58
N LEU A 13 11.00 4.14 -10.88
CA LEU A 13 9.92 3.78 -9.96
C LEU A 13 10.48 3.25 -8.63
N LEU A 14 11.53 2.43 -8.71
CA LEU A 14 12.20 1.84 -7.56
C LEU A 14 13.11 2.82 -6.81
N ALA A 15 13.54 3.94 -7.40
CA ALA A 15 14.49 4.87 -6.77
C ALA A 15 13.91 5.60 -5.55
N GLY A 16 12.61 5.89 -5.53
CA GLY A 16 11.92 6.58 -4.42
C GLY A 16 11.17 5.64 -3.48
N GLY A 17 10.70 6.15 -2.33
CA GLY A 17 9.85 5.43 -1.37
C GLY A 17 10.46 5.28 0.02
N LYS A 18 9.61 5.12 1.05
CA LYS A 18 10.01 5.05 2.47
C LYS A 18 10.63 3.70 2.90
N ARG A 19 10.60 2.68 2.04
CA ARG A 19 11.11 1.31 2.31
C ARG A 19 10.55 0.66 3.58
N LEU A 20 9.29 0.95 3.91
CA LEU A 20 8.64 0.45 5.13
C LEU A 20 8.56 -1.09 5.15
N ARG A 21 8.21 -1.72 4.02
CA ARG A 21 8.05 -3.18 3.91
C ARG A 21 9.37 -3.92 4.19
N PRO A 22 10.49 -3.59 3.51
CA PRO A 22 11.79 -4.13 3.89
C PRO A 22 12.18 -3.87 5.34
N ALA A 23 11.91 -2.67 5.87
CA ALA A 23 12.24 -2.33 7.25
C ALA A 23 11.47 -3.21 8.25
N PHE A 24 10.17 -3.43 8.05
CA PHE A 24 9.39 -4.35 8.88
C PHE A 24 9.86 -5.80 8.74
N CYS A 25 10.27 -6.25 7.56
CA CYS A 25 10.86 -7.57 7.38
C CYS A 25 12.18 -7.73 8.14
N TYR A 26 13.08 -6.76 8.00
CA TYR A 26 14.35 -6.72 8.71
C TYR A 26 14.17 -6.74 10.23
N TRP A 27 13.30 -5.89 10.78
CA TRP A 27 13.04 -5.86 12.21
C TRP A 27 12.25 -7.09 12.71
N GLY A 28 11.45 -7.70 11.85
CA GLY A 28 10.85 -9.01 12.10
C GLY A 28 11.91 -10.09 12.33
N TRP A 29 12.97 -10.07 11.52
CA TRP A 29 14.13 -10.96 11.61
C TRP A 29 15.01 -10.68 12.83
N ARG A 30 15.41 -9.41 13.03
CA ARG A 30 16.24 -9.02 14.19
C ARG A 30 15.51 -9.23 15.52
N GLY A 31 14.19 -9.03 15.55
CA GLY A 31 13.36 -9.30 16.73
C GLY A 31 13.26 -10.78 17.08
N ALA A 32 13.38 -11.66 16.08
CA ALA A 32 13.45 -13.11 16.26
C ALA A 32 14.86 -13.63 16.61
N GLY A 33 15.85 -12.74 16.78
CA GLY A 33 17.23 -13.09 17.11
C GLY A 33 18.11 -13.41 15.90
N GLY A 34 17.67 -13.06 14.69
CA GLY A 34 18.50 -13.18 13.49
C GLY A 34 19.65 -12.18 13.46
N ASP A 35 20.77 -12.59 12.87
CA ASP A 35 22.00 -11.78 12.76
C ASP A 35 21.82 -10.58 11.81
N ASP A 36 22.56 -9.50 12.05
CA ASP A 36 22.64 -8.41 11.09
C ASP A 36 23.57 -8.79 9.92
N CYS A 37 23.01 -9.04 8.74
CA CYS A 37 23.78 -9.50 7.59
C CYS A 37 23.23 -8.99 6.25
N PRO A 38 24.08 -8.87 5.20
CA PRO A 38 23.63 -8.43 3.87
C PRO A 38 22.52 -9.32 3.26
N GLN A 39 22.49 -10.60 3.62
CA GLN A 39 21.55 -11.57 3.08
C GLN A 39 20.10 -11.27 3.48
N ILE A 40 19.85 -10.87 4.74
CA ILE A 40 18.50 -10.45 5.14
C ILE A 40 18.08 -9.15 4.46
N LEU A 41 19.02 -8.21 4.24
CA LEU A 41 18.73 -6.98 3.50
C LEU A 41 18.32 -7.27 2.06
N ALA A 42 19.01 -8.19 1.38
CA ALA A 42 18.66 -8.63 0.04
C ALA A 42 17.29 -9.34 -0.01
N ALA A 43 17.01 -10.24 0.94
CA ALA A 43 15.71 -10.91 1.02
C ALA A 43 14.56 -9.93 1.31
N ALA A 44 14.77 -8.97 2.23
CA ALA A 44 13.78 -7.95 2.57
C ALA A 44 13.56 -6.95 1.42
N ALA A 45 14.59 -6.60 0.67
CA ALA A 45 14.51 -5.69 -0.47
C ALA A 45 13.68 -6.26 -1.64
N ALA A 46 13.53 -7.59 -1.75
CA ALA A 46 12.61 -8.20 -2.71
C ALA A 46 11.16 -7.69 -2.54
N LEU A 47 10.77 -7.28 -1.32
CA LEU A 47 9.44 -6.72 -1.07
C LEU A 47 9.20 -5.38 -1.78
N GLU A 48 10.25 -4.64 -2.17
CA GLU A 48 10.09 -3.44 -2.99
C GLU A 48 9.77 -3.78 -4.44
N LEU A 49 10.23 -4.92 -4.97
CA LEU A 49 9.82 -5.40 -6.29
C LEU A 49 8.35 -5.82 -6.27
N LEU A 50 7.92 -6.53 -5.23
CA LEU A 50 6.51 -6.86 -5.02
C LEU A 50 5.65 -5.59 -4.91
N HIS A 51 6.15 -4.57 -4.20
CA HIS A 51 5.44 -3.30 -4.09
C HIS A 51 5.39 -2.53 -5.40
N ALA A 52 6.47 -2.47 -6.15
CA ALA A 52 6.48 -1.86 -7.46
C ALA A 52 5.50 -2.57 -8.41
N SER A 53 5.45 -3.91 -8.36
CA SER A 53 4.48 -4.71 -9.13
C SER A 53 3.04 -4.30 -8.79
N ALA A 54 2.70 -4.29 -7.49
CA ALA A 54 1.39 -3.89 -7.01
C ALA A 54 1.02 -2.46 -7.44
N LEU A 55 1.94 -1.50 -7.34
CA LEU A 55 1.70 -0.11 -7.78
C LEU A 55 1.45 0.00 -9.28
N VAL A 56 2.23 -0.70 -10.10
CA VAL A 56 2.08 -0.68 -11.57
C VAL A 56 0.73 -1.23 -11.98
N HIS A 57 0.32 -2.36 -11.39
CA HIS A 57 -0.99 -2.95 -11.69
C HIS A 57 -2.15 -2.12 -11.14
N ASP A 58 -2.03 -1.58 -9.91
CA ASP A 58 -3.02 -0.69 -9.28
C ASP A 58 -3.25 0.57 -10.14
N ASP A 59 -2.19 1.24 -10.61
CA ASP A 59 -2.30 2.41 -11.50
C ASP A 59 -3.02 2.07 -12.82
N VAL A 60 -2.89 0.84 -13.35
CA VAL A 60 -3.60 0.40 -14.56
C VAL A 60 -5.08 0.14 -14.26
N MET A 61 -5.37 -0.52 -13.13
CA MET A 61 -6.74 -0.85 -12.73
C MET A 61 -7.57 0.38 -12.38
N ASP A 62 -6.95 1.35 -11.70
CA ASP A 62 -7.59 2.61 -11.28
C ASP A 62 -7.56 3.69 -12.39
N GLY A 63 -6.79 3.46 -13.47
CA GLY A 63 -6.61 4.44 -14.55
C GLY A 63 -5.84 5.69 -14.13
N SER A 64 -5.00 5.61 -13.08
CA SER A 64 -4.26 6.74 -12.53
C SER A 64 -3.23 7.30 -13.52
N ASP A 65 -3.25 8.62 -13.73
CA ASP A 65 -2.34 9.29 -14.66
C ASP A 65 -0.93 9.49 -14.09
N THR A 66 -0.80 9.58 -12.78
CA THR A 66 0.46 9.90 -12.10
C THR A 66 0.77 8.94 -10.95
N ARG A 67 2.06 8.82 -10.62
CA ARG A 67 2.61 8.08 -9.48
C ARG A 67 3.88 8.79 -9.02
N ARG A 68 3.91 9.22 -7.75
CA ARG A 68 5.07 9.90 -7.12
C ARG A 68 5.53 11.13 -7.94
N GLY A 69 4.58 11.95 -8.38
CA GLY A 69 4.86 13.14 -9.19
C GLY A 69 5.32 12.88 -10.63
N GLN A 70 5.39 11.63 -11.07
CA GLN A 70 5.73 11.23 -12.44
C GLN A 70 4.53 10.60 -13.15
N PRO A 71 4.46 10.58 -14.49
CA PRO A 71 3.41 9.85 -15.19
C PRO A 71 3.45 8.36 -14.83
N SER A 72 2.28 7.74 -14.65
CA SER A 72 2.17 6.31 -14.39
C SER A 72 2.76 5.51 -15.57
N LEU A 73 3.13 4.25 -15.31
CA LEU A 73 3.89 3.47 -16.26
C LEU A 73 3.13 3.26 -17.59
N HIS A 74 1.83 3.03 -17.52
CA HIS A 74 0.99 2.87 -18.72
C HIS A 74 0.89 4.16 -19.54
N ARG A 75 0.85 5.35 -18.88
CA ARG A 75 0.88 6.64 -19.55
C ARG A 75 2.23 6.92 -20.20
N ARG A 76 3.34 6.57 -19.55
CA ARG A 76 4.70 6.71 -20.13
C ARG A 76 4.84 5.89 -21.42
N PHE A 77 4.40 4.64 -21.39
CA PHE A 77 4.50 3.77 -22.57
C PHE A 77 3.55 4.21 -23.70
N ALA A 78 2.35 4.69 -23.38
CA ALA A 78 1.45 5.29 -24.36
C ALA A 78 2.09 6.53 -25.02
N ALA A 79 2.64 7.45 -24.23
CA ALA A 79 3.33 8.63 -24.74
C ALA A 79 4.53 8.26 -25.63
N ARG A 80 5.31 7.24 -25.24
CA ARG A 80 6.41 6.73 -26.06
C ARG A 80 5.92 6.17 -27.39
N HIS A 81 4.87 5.35 -27.39
CA HIS A 81 4.29 4.78 -28.62
C HIS A 81 3.86 5.89 -29.58
N ALA A 82 3.14 6.90 -29.07
CA ALA A 82 2.71 8.05 -29.86
C ALA A 82 3.89 8.84 -30.44
N ALA A 83 4.92 9.11 -29.63
CA ALA A 83 6.11 9.84 -30.06
C ALA A 83 6.92 9.12 -31.15
N GLN A 84 6.85 7.79 -31.19
CA GLN A 84 7.54 6.97 -32.20
C GLN A 84 6.70 6.71 -33.46
N GLY A 85 5.43 7.14 -33.48
CA GLY A 85 4.54 6.93 -34.63
C GLY A 85 4.30 5.44 -34.91
N TRP A 86 4.30 4.60 -33.88
CA TRP A 86 4.07 3.16 -34.02
C TRP A 86 2.63 2.86 -34.41
N ARG A 87 2.41 1.68 -35.00
CA ARG A 87 1.08 1.23 -35.43
C ARG A 87 0.22 0.86 -34.22
N GLY A 88 -1.10 1.08 -34.30
CA GLY A 88 -2.07 0.69 -33.28
C GLY A 88 -2.38 1.79 -32.25
N SER A 89 -3.11 1.44 -31.19
CA SER A 89 -3.48 2.37 -30.10
C SER A 89 -2.33 2.54 -29.10
N PRO A 90 -1.89 3.78 -28.84
CA PRO A 90 -0.94 4.08 -27.77
C PRO A 90 -1.43 3.61 -26.39
N GLU A 91 -2.71 3.77 -26.08
CA GLU A 91 -3.31 3.42 -24.80
C GLU A 91 -3.28 1.91 -24.58
N SER A 92 -3.68 1.14 -25.60
CA SER A 92 -3.66 -0.33 -25.53
C SER A 92 -2.23 -0.86 -25.39
N PHE A 93 -1.27 -0.25 -26.09
CA PHE A 93 0.15 -0.58 -25.92
C PHE A 93 0.63 -0.25 -24.51
N GLY A 94 0.29 0.93 -23.99
CA GLY A 94 0.69 1.38 -22.66
C GLY A 94 0.19 0.47 -21.55
N VAL A 95 -1.09 0.10 -21.60
CA VAL A 95 -1.70 -0.86 -20.66
C VAL A 95 -1.02 -2.23 -20.76
N GLY A 96 -0.87 -2.78 -21.96
CA GLY A 96 -0.24 -4.09 -22.16
C GLY A 96 1.22 -4.11 -21.68
N ALA A 97 1.99 -3.06 -21.96
CA ALA A 97 3.36 -2.92 -21.49
C ALA A 97 3.45 -2.83 -19.97
N ALA A 98 2.57 -2.04 -19.33
CA ALA A 98 2.55 -1.91 -17.87
C ALA A 98 2.19 -3.22 -17.17
N ILE A 99 1.21 -3.98 -17.68
CA ILE A 99 0.85 -5.31 -17.15
C ILE A 99 2.09 -6.23 -17.15
N LEU A 100 2.77 -6.34 -18.30
CA LEU A 100 3.98 -7.16 -18.43
C LEU A 100 5.12 -6.71 -17.52
N MET A 101 5.31 -5.40 -17.34
CA MET A 101 6.33 -4.89 -16.41
C MET A 101 5.99 -5.21 -14.95
N GLY A 102 4.72 -5.13 -14.56
CA GLY A 102 4.27 -5.55 -13.24
C GLY A 102 4.46 -7.06 -13.01
N ASP A 103 4.23 -7.89 -14.03
CA ASP A 103 4.46 -9.34 -13.97
C ASP A 103 5.95 -9.69 -13.84
N LEU A 104 6.82 -8.96 -14.56
CA LEU A 104 8.27 -9.11 -14.44
C LEU A 104 8.75 -8.76 -13.03
N LEU A 105 8.27 -7.66 -12.44
CA LEU A 105 8.60 -7.29 -11.06
C LEU A 105 8.14 -8.35 -10.05
N LEU A 106 6.96 -8.94 -10.25
CA LEU A 106 6.47 -10.03 -9.42
C LEU A 106 7.38 -11.26 -9.52
N SER A 107 7.77 -11.65 -10.73
CA SER A 107 8.72 -12.75 -10.97
C SER A 107 10.11 -12.47 -10.37
N TRP A 108 10.61 -11.24 -10.52
CA TRP A 108 11.90 -10.83 -9.95
C TRP A 108 11.88 -10.73 -8.43
N THR A 109 10.72 -10.58 -7.81
CA THR A 109 10.59 -10.72 -6.34
C THR A 109 11.09 -12.10 -5.91
N ASP A 110 10.65 -13.17 -6.57
CA ASP A 110 11.13 -14.52 -6.26
C ASP A 110 12.60 -14.68 -6.62
N ALA A 111 13.03 -14.21 -7.79
CA ALA A 111 14.43 -14.31 -8.20
C ALA A 111 15.37 -13.65 -7.18
N MET A 112 15.04 -12.44 -6.72
CA MET A 112 15.82 -11.70 -5.73
C MET A 112 15.77 -12.37 -4.35
N PHE A 113 14.59 -12.83 -3.93
CA PHE A 113 14.42 -13.51 -2.64
C PHE A 113 15.27 -14.78 -2.56
N HIS A 114 15.20 -15.64 -3.59
CA HIS A 114 15.98 -16.88 -3.66
C HIS A 114 17.48 -16.65 -3.86
N ALA A 115 17.87 -15.57 -4.54
CA ALA A 115 19.27 -15.18 -4.73
C ALA A 115 19.87 -14.41 -3.54
N SER A 116 19.11 -14.17 -2.46
CA SER A 116 19.56 -13.38 -1.30
C SER A 116 20.76 -13.95 -0.55
N GLY A 117 21.06 -15.25 -0.73
CA GLY A 117 22.16 -15.94 -0.05
C GLY A 117 21.81 -16.42 1.36
N LEU A 118 20.56 -16.29 1.82
CA LEU A 118 20.10 -16.94 3.05
C LEU A 118 20.11 -18.48 2.90
N PRO A 119 20.25 -19.23 4.00
CA PRO A 119 20.17 -20.69 3.96
C PRO A 119 18.85 -21.19 3.34
N ALA A 120 18.92 -22.26 2.55
CA ALA A 120 17.74 -22.81 1.87
C ALA A 120 16.57 -23.12 2.82
N ALA A 121 16.86 -23.64 4.03
CA ALA A 121 15.85 -23.90 5.04
C ALA A 121 15.16 -22.62 5.54
N SER A 122 15.87 -21.49 5.62
CA SER A 122 15.29 -20.20 5.98
C SER A 122 14.40 -19.67 4.87
N LEU A 123 14.86 -19.74 3.61
CA LEU A 123 14.06 -19.37 2.44
C LEU A 123 12.79 -20.20 2.33
N GLN A 124 12.86 -21.51 2.57
CA GLN A 124 11.69 -22.40 2.53
C GLN A 124 10.62 -22.01 3.56
N ARG A 125 11.01 -21.63 4.79
CA ARG A 125 10.06 -21.12 5.79
C ARG A 125 9.47 -19.78 5.40
N GLY A 126 10.30 -18.88 4.86
CA GLY A 126 9.85 -17.56 4.41
C GLY A 126 8.93 -17.62 3.19
N GLN A 127 9.14 -18.56 2.27
CA GLN A 127 8.36 -18.70 1.04
C GLN A 127 6.86 -18.82 1.33
N PHE A 128 6.48 -19.63 2.32
CA PHE A 128 5.08 -19.78 2.71
C PHE A 128 4.44 -18.44 3.12
N VAL A 129 5.18 -17.60 3.86
CA VAL A 129 4.69 -16.28 4.28
C VAL A 129 4.64 -15.30 3.11
N LEU A 130 5.63 -15.36 2.21
CA LEU A 130 5.67 -14.54 1.00
C LEU A 130 4.50 -14.85 0.07
N ASP A 131 4.18 -16.14 -0.14
CA ASP A 131 3.05 -16.57 -0.96
C ASP A 131 1.70 -16.19 -0.35
N LEU A 132 1.56 -16.34 0.97
CA LEU A 132 0.37 -15.90 1.68
C LEU A 132 0.17 -14.39 1.59
N MET A 133 1.25 -13.61 1.74
CA MET A 133 1.21 -12.15 1.59
C MET A 133 0.75 -11.73 0.19
N ARG A 134 1.25 -12.40 -0.86
CA ARG A 134 0.81 -12.17 -2.25
C ARG A 134 -0.66 -12.50 -2.44
N THR A 135 -1.10 -13.63 -1.91
CA THR A 135 -2.49 -14.06 -1.97
C THR A 135 -3.40 -13.03 -1.32
N GLU A 136 -3.04 -12.55 -0.13
CA GLU A 136 -3.84 -11.60 0.65
C GLU A 136 -3.89 -10.21 -0.01
N VAL A 137 -2.77 -9.69 -0.52
CA VAL A 137 -2.78 -8.37 -1.20
C VAL A 137 -3.60 -8.42 -2.49
N MET A 138 -3.48 -9.50 -3.28
CA MET A 138 -4.28 -9.68 -4.51
C MET A 138 -5.77 -9.84 -4.20
N ALA A 139 -6.11 -10.62 -3.16
CA ALA A 139 -7.50 -10.73 -2.71
C ALA A 139 -8.04 -9.38 -2.21
N GLY A 140 -7.23 -8.61 -1.48
CA GLY A 140 -7.56 -7.26 -1.04
C GLY A 140 -7.82 -6.31 -2.22
N GLN A 141 -6.98 -6.36 -3.25
CA GLN A 141 -7.16 -5.59 -4.48
C GLN A 141 -8.45 -5.96 -5.22
N TYR A 142 -8.75 -7.26 -5.32
CA TYR A 142 -10.01 -7.72 -5.91
C TYR A 142 -11.24 -7.24 -5.13
N LEU A 143 -11.18 -7.27 -3.80
CA LEU A 143 -12.26 -6.77 -2.95
C LEU A 143 -12.46 -5.24 -3.11
N ASP A 144 -11.38 -4.49 -3.34
CA ASP A 144 -11.44 -3.06 -3.65
C ASP A 144 -12.20 -2.81 -4.96
N LEU A 145 -11.79 -3.48 -6.04
CA LEU A 145 -12.47 -3.41 -7.35
C LEU A 145 -13.94 -3.83 -7.27
N LEU A 146 -14.24 -4.90 -6.53
CA LEU A 146 -15.60 -5.36 -6.33
C LEU A 146 -16.44 -4.30 -5.58
N GLY A 147 -15.86 -3.66 -4.57
CA GLY A 147 -16.51 -2.59 -3.81
C GLY A 147 -16.81 -1.35 -4.66
N GLN A 148 -15.88 -0.98 -5.54
CA GLN A 148 -16.07 0.11 -6.51
C GLN A 148 -17.18 -0.22 -7.51
N ALA A 149 -17.14 -1.41 -8.12
CA ALA A 149 -18.12 -1.85 -9.11
C ALA A 149 -19.54 -2.04 -8.54
N ALA A 150 -19.67 -2.57 -7.32
CA ALA A 150 -20.96 -2.79 -6.67
C ALA A 150 -21.61 -1.50 -6.14
N GLY A 151 -20.82 -0.43 -5.92
CA GLY A 151 -21.30 0.89 -5.55
C GLY A 151 -21.82 1.07 -4.12
N ASN A 152 -21.99 -0.01 -3.34
CA ASN A 152 -22.67 -0.04 -2.03
C ASN A 152 -21.79 -0.46 -0.84
N GLY A 153 -20.49 -0.13 -0.87
CA GLY A 153 -19.55 -0.46 0.20
C GLY A 153 -19.98 0.04 1.59
N THR A 154 -19.90 -0.84 2.58
CA THR A 154 -20.08 -0.54 4.01
C THR A 154 -18.74 -0.20 4.65
N VAL A 155 -18.76 0.41 5.85
CA VAL A 155 -17.55 0.62 6.66
C VAL A 155 -16.81 -0.71 6.90
N ALA A 156 -17.55 -1.79 7.16
CA ALA A 156 -16.98 -3.11 7.39
C ALA A 156 -16.32 -3.72 6.14
N SER A 157 -16.87 -3.50 4.94
CA SER A 157 -16.22 -3.94 3.71
C SER A 157 -14.98 -3.10 3.38
N ALA A 158 -15.03 -1.79 3.59
CA ALA A 158 -13.88 -0.91 3.39
C ALA A 158 -12.73 -1.25 4.35
N LEU A 159 -13.02 -1.48 5.64
CA LEU A 159 -12.02 -1.93 6.61
C LEU A 159 -11.41 -3.29 6.25
N ARG A 160 -12.18 -4.18 5.62
CA ARG A 160 -11.66 -5.46 5.16
C ARG A 160 -10.73 -5.31 3.95
N VAL A 161 -11.02 -4.39 3.04
CA VAL A 161 -10.05 -4.01 1.99
C VAL A 161 -8.77 -3.49 2.64
N VAL A 162 -8.87 -2.54 3.58
CA VAL A 162 -7.72 -2.01 4.33
C VAL A 162 -6.91 -3.12 5.00
N GLU A 163 -7.57 -4.08 5.67
CA GLU A 163 -6.92 -5.20 6.34
C GLU A 163 -6.05 -5.99 5.36
N TYR A 164 -6.62 -6.47 4.25
CA TYR A 164 -5.92 -7.36 3.32
C TYR A 164 -4.99 -6.64 2.35
N LYS A 165 -5.46 -5.56 1.70
CA LYS A 165 -4.71 -4.80 0.69
C LYS A 165 -3.53 -4.04 1.32
N THR A 166 -3.67 -3.57 2.55
CA THR A 166 -2.65 -2.71 3.17
C THR A 166 -2.10 -3.24 4.48
N ALA A 167 -2.91 -3.52 5.50
CA ALA A 167 -2.38 -3.78 6.84
C ALA A 167 -1.55 -5.07 6.91
N LYS A 168 -2.10 -6.15 6.36
CA LYS A 168 -1.41 -7.44 6.24
C LYS A 168 -0.18 -7.32 5.36
N TYR A 169 -0.37 -6.80 4.16
CA TYR A 169 0.65 -6.69 3.13
C TYR A 169 1.84 -5.78 3.52
N THR A 170 1.57 -4.66 4.18
CA THR A 170 2.57 -3.60 4.39
C THR A 170 3.37 -3.79 5.67
N ILE A 171 2.77 -4.39 6.70
CA ILE A 171 3.35 -4.44 8.05
C ILE A 171 3.36 -5.85 8.63
N GLU A 172 2.19 -6.48 8.79
CA GLU A 172 2.09 -7.78 9.48
C GLU A 172 2.89 -8.88 8.77
N ARG A 173 2.67 -9.07 7.47
CA ARG A 173 3.33 -10.14 6.71
C ARG A 173 4.82 -9.91 6.52
N PRO A 174 5.32 -8.69 6.30
CA PRO A 174 6.75 -8.43 6.39
C PRO A 174 7.36 -8.85 7.74
N LEU A 175 6.74 -8.49 8.87
CA LEU A 175 7.22 -8.93 10.20
C LEU A 175 7.22 -10.47 10.33
N HIS A 176 6.15 -11.13 9.90
CA HIS A 176 6.05 -12.58 9.88
C HIS A 176 7.11 -13.23 8.98
N LEU A 177 7.41 -12.62 7.83
CA LEU A 177 8.43 -13.10 6.89
C LEU A 177 9.80 -13.05 7.56
N GLY A 178 10.14 -11.93 8.21
CA GLY A 178 11.37 -11.78 8.98
C GLY A 178 11.52 -12.87 10.06
N ALA A 179 10.48 -13.07 10.88
CA ALA A 179 10.48 -14.13 11.90
C ALA A 179 10.61 -15.54 11.30
N ALA A 180 9.88 -15.84 10.22
CA ALA A 180 9.94 -17.15 9.58
C ALA A 180 11.34 -17.44 9.02
N LEU A 181 11.95 -16.45 8.36
CA LEU A 181 13.34 -16.54 7.88
C LEU A 181 14.30 -16.85 9.05
N ALA A 182 14.13 -16.18 10.19
CA ALA A 182 14.96 -16.36 11.38
C ALA A 182 14.74 -17.70 12.13
N GLY A 183 13.76 -18.52 11.72
CA GLY A 183 13.48 -19.80 12.36
C GLY A 183 12.30 -19.79 13.34
N CYS A 184 11.53 -18.70 13.39
CA CYS A 184 10.37 -18.52 14.27
C CYS A 184 9.05 -18.36 13.49
N PRO A 185 8.64 -19.33 12.64
CA PRO A 185 7.41 -19.20 11.83
C PRO A 185 6.11 -19.27 12.65
N GLY A 186 6.17 -19.64 13.94
CA GLY A 186 5.01 -19.76 14.82
C GLY A 186 5.36 -19.44 16.27
N GLY A 187 4.37 -19.55 17.16
CA GLY A 187 4.53 -19.27 18.59
C GLY A 187 4.19 -17.83 18.98
N PRO A 188 4.65 -17.36 20.15
CA PRO A 188 4.20 -16.10 20.72
C PRO A 188 4.74 -14.85 19.99
N LEU A 189 5.88 -14.96 19.29
CA LEU A 189 6.46 -13.84 18.56
C LEU A 189 5.63 -13.42 17.34
N PRO A 190 5.27 -14.31 16.38
CA PRO A 190 4.34 -13.95 15.31
C PRO A 190 3.00 -13.40 15.82
N ALA A 191 2.44 -13.96 16.91
CA ALA A 191 1.21 -13.42 17.51
C ALA A 191 1.38 -11.97 18.01
N ALA A 192 2.53 -11.65 18.62
CA ALA A 192 2.86 -10.28 19.01
C ALA A 192 3.04 -9.37 17.78
N TYR A 193 3.63 -9.86 16.70
CA TYR A 193 3.73 -9.13 15.43
C TYR A 193 2.37 -8.88 14.79
N SER A 194 1.41 -9.80 14.88
CA SER A 194 0.02 -9.54 14.43
C SER A 194 -0.66 -8.49 15.29
N ALA A 195 -0.51 -8.57 16.63
CA ALA A 195 -1.08 -7.62 17.58
C ALA A 195 -0.52 -6.20 17.41
N TYR A 196 0.73 -6.07 16.95
CA TYR A 196 1.35 -4.80 16.58
C TYR A 196 0.98 -4.36 15.15
N GLY A 197 1.20 -5.24 14.17
CA GLY A 197 1.22 -4.90 12.75
C GLY A 197 -0.15 -4.65 12.15
N LEU A 198 -1.17 -5.42 12.54
CA LEU A 198 -2.53 -5.23 12.03
C LEU A 198 -3.11 -3.87 12.41
N PRO A 199 -3.18 -3.46 13.69
CA PRO A 199 -3.73 -2.16 14.03
C PRO A 199 -2.89 -1.02 13.44
N LEU A 200 -1.55 -1.12 13.46
CA LEU A 200 -0.70 -0.11 12.84
C LEU A 200 -0.96 0.03 11.34
N GLY A 201 -1.15 -1.10 10.64
CA GLY A 201 -1.42 -1.12 9.22
C GLY A 201 -2.78 -0.54 8.84
N VAL A 202 -3.78 -0.72 9.70
CA VAL A 202 -5.08 -0.04 9.56
C VAL A 202 -4.90 1.48 9.73
N ALA A 203 -4.21 1.91 10.80
CA ALA A 203 -3.92 3.33 11.04
C ALA A 203 -3.13 3.97 9.88
N PHE A 204 -2.15 3.25 9.33
CA PHE A 204 -1.38 3.67 8.16
C PHE A 204 -2.29 3.97 6.96
N GLN A 205 -3.18 3.03 6.60
CA GLN A 205 -4.08 3.25 5.45
C GLN A 205 -5.11 4.34 5.70
N LEU A 206 -5.66 4.43 6.92
CA LEU A 206 -6.59 5.52 7.25
C LEU A 206 -5.92 6.90 7.15
N ARG A 207 -4.64 6.99 7.53
CA ARG A 207 -3.83 8.21 7.36
C ARG A 207 -3.63 8.51 5.88
N ASP A 208 -3.30 7.52 5.07
CA ASP A 208 -3.16 7.66 3.62
C ASP A 208 -4.48 8.10 2.96
N ASP A 209 -5.62 7.53 3.34
CA ASP A 209 -6.95 7.91 2.82
C ASP A 209 -7.30 9.38 3.18
N ILE A 210 -6.93 9.83 4.39
CA ILE A 210 -7.12 11.24 4.78
C ILE A 210 -6.19 12.14 3.95
N LEU A 211 -4.92 11.78 3.79
CA LEU A 211 -3.97 12.57 2.99
C LEU A 211 -4.36 12.60 1.51
N GLY A 212 -4.93 11.53 0.98
CA GLY A 212 -5.42 11.46 -0.40
C GLY A 212 -6.55 12.45 -0.69
N MET A 213 -7.31 12.86 0.34
CA MET A 213 -8.40 13.83 0.21
C MET A 213 -8.06 15.23 0.75
N PHE A 214 -7.23 15.35 1.79
CA PHE A 214 -6.96 16.60 2.51
C PHE A 214 -5.48 17.04 2.48
N GLY A 215 -4.59 16.21 1.94
CA GLY A 215 -3.14 16.46 1.95
C GLY A 215 -2.69 17.49 0.93
N ASP A 216 -1.51 18.07 1.17
CA ASP A 216 -0.84 18.95 0.23
C ASP A 216 -0.28 18.14 -0.96
N PRO A 217 -0.64 18.47 -2.22
CA PRO A 217 -0.11 17.79 -3.41
C PRO A 217 1.42 17.73 -3.49
N ALA A 218 2.12 18.73 -2.92
CA ALA A 218 3.59 18.73 -2.88
C ALA A 218 4.16 17.57 -2.06
N GLN A 219 3.37 17.03 -1.13
CA GLN A 219 3.79 15.98 -0.19
C GLN A 219 3.24 14.61 -0.57
N THR A 220 2.00 14.54 -1.05
CA THR A 220 1.35 13.30 -1.49
C THR A 220 1.84 12.85 -2.87
N GLY A 221 2.40 13.78 -3.66
CA GLY A 221 2.86 13.53 -5.03
C GLY A 221 1.73 13.28 -6.03
N LYS A 222 0.47 13.55 -5.63
CA LYS A 222 -0.75 13.52 -6.44
C LYS A 222 -1.72 14.62 -5.96
N PRO A 223 -2.54 15.23 -6.83
CA PRO A 223 -3.60 16.13 -6.41
C PRO A 223 -4.53 15.51 -5.34
N ALA A 224 -4.92 16.30 -4.33
CA ALA A 224 -5.87 15.87 -3.28
C ALA A 224 -7.29 15.55 -3.80
N SER A 225 -7.56 15.86 -5.07
CA SER A 225 -8.80 15.52 -5.77
C SER A 225 -8.79 14.12 -6.38
N ASP A 226 -7.61 13.48 -6.49
CA ASP A 226 -7.46 12.25 -7.30
C ASP A 226 -8.25 11.09 -6.72
N ASP A 227 -8.25 10.88 -5.41
CA ASP A 227 -9.05 9.80 -4.79
C ASP A 227 -10.56 10.00 -5.02
N VAL A 228 -11.01 11.26 -5.09
CA VAL A 228 -12.41 11.58 -5.41
C VAL A 228 -12.69 11.34 -6.89
N ARG A 229 -11.77 11.74 -7.79
CA ARG A 229 -11.86 11.54 -9.23
C ARG A 229 -11.83 10.06 -9.61
N GLU A 230 -10.97 9.27 -8.96
CA GLU A 230 -10.86 7.81 -9.09
C GLU A 230 -12.08 7.10 -8.46
N GLY A 231 -12.84 7.80 -7.62
CA GLY A 231 -14.07 7.28 -7.03
C GLY A 231 -13.85 6.23 -5.94
N LYS A 232 -12.67 6.27 -5.30
CA LYS A 232 -12.24 5.30 -4.30
C LYS A 232 -13.25 5.17 -3.17
N ARG A 233 -13.46 3.94 -2.70
CA ARG A 233 -14.45 3.62 -1.65
C ARG A 233 -13.77 3.43 -0.30
N THR A 234 -13.07 4.46 0.14
CA THR A 234 -12.31 4.49 1.39
C THR A 234 -13.20 4.33 2.62
N VAL A 235 -12.60 3.99 3.76
CA VAL A 235 -13.30 3.93 5.06
C VAL A 235 -13.93 5.29 5.39
N LEU A 236 -13.18 6.36 5.12
CA LEU A 236 -13.63 7.74 5.31
C LEU A 236 -14.91 8.05 4.53
N LEU A 237 -14.98 7.68 3.25
CA LEU A 237 -16.18 7.88 2.43
C LEU A 237 -17.34 6.97 2.85
N ALA A 238 -17.07 5.73 3.25
CA ALA A 238 -18.10 4.83 3.78
C ALA A 238 -18.74 5.39 5.05
N MET A 239 -17.93 5.95 5.97
CA MET A 239 -18.42 6.59 7.20
C MET A 239 -19.20 7.87 6.90
N THR A 240 -18.71 8.68 5.96
CA THR A 240 -19.38 9.89 5.48
C THR A 240 -20.79 9.56 4.97
N ARG A 241 -20.89 8.57 4.07
CA ARG A 241 -22.18 8.16 3.48
C ARG A 241 -23.17 7.60 4.50
N ALA A 242 -22.69 6.85 5.49
CA ALA A 242 -23.54 6.30 6.54
C ALA A 242 -24.23 7.39 7.40
N ARG A 243 -23.70 8.62 7.38
CA ARG A 243 -24.18 9.76 8.20
C ARG A 243 -24.71 10.92 7.36
N ALA A 244 -24.49 10.89 6.05
CA ALA A 244 -24.89 11.95 5.16
C ALA A 244 -26.41 12.11 5.14
N SER A 245 -26.87 13.36 5.21
CA SER A 245 -28.23 13.72 4.83
C SER A 245 -28.49 13.43 3.35
N VAL A 246 -29.76 13.43 2.93
CA VAL A 246 -30.12 13.24 1.50
C VAL A 246 -29.45 14.27 0.59
N ALA A 247 -29.29 15.52 1.04
CA ALA A 247 -28.60 16.55 0.26
C ALA A 247 -27.10 16.27 0.14
N GLN A 248 -26.45 15.90 1.24
CA GLN A 248 -25.03 15.54 1.27
C GLN A 248 -24.73 14.29 0.44
N ALA A 249 -25.61 13.28 0.47
CA ALA A 249 -25.47 12.06 -0.32
C ALA A 249 -25.46 12.37 -1.83
N ARG A 250 -26.32 13.28 -2.29
CA ARG A 250 -26.34 13.73 -3.70
C ARG A 250 -25.06 14.43 -4.13
N ILE A 251 -24.42 15.20 -3.24
CA ILE A 251 -23.12 15.83 -3.52
C ILE A 251 -22.06 14.75 -3.74
N ILE A 252 -22.00 13.75 -2.85
CA ILE A 252 -21.05 12.63 -2.99
C ILE A 252 -21.32 11.84 -4.28
N GLU A 253 -22.58 11.52 -4.58
CA GLU A 253 -22.97 10.79 -5.80
C GLU A 253 -22.65 11.55 -7.08
N ARG A 254 -22.74 12.89 -7.05
CA ARG A 254 -22.43 13.75 -8.20
C ARG A 254 -20.94 13.78 -8.52
N HIS A 255 -20.09 13.85 -7.50
CA HIS A 255 -18.66 14.16 -7.67
C HIS A 255 -17.74 12.93 -7.60
N LEU A 256 -18.14 11.88 -6.89
CA LEU A 256 -17.28 10.71 -6.70
C LEU A 256 -17.19 9.87 -7.98
N GLY A 257 -15.98 9.74 -8.52
CA GLY A 257 -15.72 9.04 -9.78
C GLY A 257 -15.90 9.92 -11.03
N ASP A 258 -16.12 11.23 -10.87
CA ASP A 258 -16.26 12.14 -12.01
C ASP A 258 -14.86 12.52 -12.56
N PRO A 259 -14.49 12.08 -13.78
CA PRO A 259 -13.19 12.44 -14.37
C PRO A 259 -13.04 13.94 -14.62
N GLN A 260 -14.14 14.69 -14.70
CA GLN A 260 -14.17 16.14 -14.89
C GLN A 260 -14.14 16.92 -13.56
N LEU A 261 -14.00 16.25 -12.42
CA LEU A 261 -13.99 16.88 -11.10
C LEU A 261 -12.94 17.99 -11.00
N ASP A 262 -13.42 19.19 -10.70
CA ASP A 262 -12.62 20.37 -10.40
C ASP A 262 -12.44 20.56 -8.88
N GLU A 263 -11.63 21.56 -8.52
CA GLU A 263 -11.33 21.84 -7.11
C GLU A 263 -12.56 22.31 -6.32
N ALA A 264 -13.52 22.96 -6.99
CA ALA A 264 -14.76 23.39 -6.33
C ALA A 264 -15.61 22.18 -5.93
N GLY A 265 -15.80 21.22 -6.83
CA GLY A 265 -16.49 19.96 -6.52
C GLY A 265 -15.76 19.13 -5.46
N ALA A 266 -14.41 19.07 -5.53
CA ALA A 266 -13.62 18.41 -4.50
C ALA A 266 -13.78 19.07 -3.13
N ALA A 267 -13.85 20.41 -3.08
CA ALA A 267 -14.11 21.16 -1.85
C ALA A 267 -15.50 20.89 -1.27
N GLU A 268 -16.53 20.76 -2.11
CA GLU A 268 -17.87 20.35 -1.65
C GLU A 268 -17.85 18.98 -0.99
N VAL A 269 -17.18 17.98 -1.59
CA VAL A 269 -17.05 16.64 -1.00
C VAL A 269 -16.31 16.70 0.35
N ARG A 270 -15.21 17.45 0.45
CA ARG A 270 -14.47 17.62 1.71
C ARG A 270 -15.29 18.29 2.81
N ALA A 271 -16.12 19.28 2.46
CA ALA A 271 -17.04 19.90 3.39
C ALA A 271 -18.03 18.86 3.94
N VAL A 272 -18.63 18.03 3.08
CA VAL A 272 -19.52 16.95 3.51
C VAL A 272 -18.82 15.94 4.44
N VAL A 273 -17.60 15.53 4.11
CA VAL A 273 -16.79 14.61 4.94
C VAL A 273 -16.50 15.21 6.32
N THR A 274 -16.29 16.52 6.38
CA THR A 274 -16.06 17.24 7.65
C THR A 274 -17.35 17.37 8.45
N ASP A 275 -18.44 17.83 7.83
CA ASP A 275 -19.74 18.11 8.46
C ASP A 275 -20.41 16.85 9.03
N THR A 276 -20.18 15.69 8.41
CA THR A 276 -20.66 14.39 8.91
C THR A 276 -19.87 13.87 10.11
N GLY A 277 -18.77 14.53 10.48
CA GLY A 277 -17.85 14.11 11.54
C GLY A 277 -17.01 12.88 11.18
N ALA A 278 -17.03 12.42 9.93
CA ALA A 278 -16.29 11.24 9.50
C ALA A 278 -14.78 11.44 9.61
N LEU A 279 -14.27 12.62 9.24
CA LEU A 279 -12.85 12.96 9.38
C LEU A 279 -12.38 12.86 10.84
N ALA A 280 -13.11 13.46 11.77
CA ALA A 280 -12.75 13.46 13.19
C ALA A 280 -12.74 12.04 13.78
N GLU A 281 -13.68 11.19 13.36
CA GLU A 281 -13.70 9.80 13.82
C GLU A 281 -12.59 8.95 13.19
N CYS A 282 -12.27 9.13 11.92
CA CYS A 282 -11.13 8.46 11.30
C CYS A 282 -9.80 8.85 12.00
N GLU A 283 -9.61 10.12 12.35
CA GLU A 283 -8.47 10.57 13.17
C GLU A 283 -8.42 9.86 14.53
N ALA A 284 -9.56 9.79 15.23
CA ALA A 284 -9.64 9.08 16.51
C ALA A 284 -9.36 7.57 16.38
N MET A 285 -9.81 6.95 15.29
CA MET A 285 -9.49 5.55 14.97
C MET A 285 -7.99 5.36 14.76
N ILE A 286 -7.32 6.27 14.03
CA ILE A 286 -5.87 6.23 13.83
C ILE A 286 -5.16 6.24 15.19
N ASP A 287 -5.50 7.19 16.07
CA ASP A 287 -4.87 7.31 17.40
C ASP A 287 -5.08 6.04 18.24
N GLN A 288 -6.28 5.48 18.24
CA GLN A 288 -6.59 4.23 18.94
C GLN A 288 -5.79 3.04 18.39
N HIS A 289 -5.69 2.92 17.07
CA HIS A 289 -4.94 1.86 16.41
C HIS A 289 -3.44 1.97 16.67
N VAL A 290 -2.87 3.19 16.64
CA VAL A 290 -1.47 3.44 16.99
C VAL A 290 -1.20 3.08 18.45
N ALA A 291 -2.05 3.52 19.38
CA ALA A 291 -1.90 3.20 20.80
C ALA A 291 -1.93 1.69 21.05
N ARG A 292 -2.87 0.97 20.40
CA ARG A 292 -2.95 -0.50 20.47
C ARG A 292 -1.70 -1.17 19.92
N ALA A 293 -1.18 -0.70 18.79
CA ALA A 293 0.04 -1.24 18.19
C ALA A 293 1.24 -1.07 19.14
N VAL A 294 1.49 0.16 19.61
CA VAL A 294 2.62 0.45 20.51
C VAL A 294 2.50 -0.32 21.82
N ALA A 295 1.30 -0.43 22.39
CA ALA A 295 1.07 -1.24 23.59
C ALA A 295 1.38 -2.73 23.37
N ALA A 296 1.12 -3.27 22.18
CA ALA A 296 1.43 -4.66 21.85
C ALA A 296 2.94 -4.97 21.80
N LEU A 297 3.79 -3.94 21.65
CA LEU A 297 5.23 -4.10 21.78
C LEU A 297 5.66 -4.32 23.23
N ALA A 298 4.86 -3.94 24.23
CA ALA A 298 5.20 -4.17 25.63
C ALA A 298 5.11 -5.67 25.98
N GLY A 299 6.20 -6.25 26.48
CA GLY A 299 6.24 -7.68 26.85
C GLY A 299 6.29 -8.66 25.68
N ALA A 300 6.34 -8.18 24.43
CA ALA A 300 6.54 -9.05 23.27
C ALA A 300 7.91 -9.76 23.36
N PRO A 301 7.98 -11.08 23.03
CA PRO A 301 9.19 -11.89 23.15
C PRO A 301 10.14 -11.64 21.98
N MET A 302 10.64 -10.40 21.88
CA MET A 302 11.57 -9.93 20.86
C MET A 302 12.78 -9.23 21.50
N THR A 303 13.83 -9.03 20.71
CA THR A 303 15.02 -8.26 21.13
C THR A 303 14.65 -6.79 21.43
N ASP A 304 15.34 -6.17 22.39
CA ASP A 304 15.06 -4.78 22.78
C ASP A 304 15.41 -3.76 21.70
N GLU A 305 16.41 -4.07 20.87
CA GLU A 305 16.76 -3.29 19.68
C GLU A 305 15.59 -3.25 18.70
N ALA A 306 15.02 -4.41 18.36
CA ALA A 306 13.86 -4.48 17.47
C ALA A 306 12.63 -3.80 18.07
N ARG A 307 12.39 -3.95 19.38
CA ARG A 307 11.30 -3.25 20.08
C ARG A 307 11.39 -1.73 19.92
N THR A 308 12.59 -1.19 20.12
CA THR A 308 12.85 0.26 20.00
C THR A 308 12.66 0.73 18.56
N ALA A 309 13.19 -0.01 17.60
CA ALA A 309 13.06 0.34 16.18
C ALA A 309 11.62 0.24 15.67
N LEU A 310 10.87 -0.77 16.08
CA LEU A 310 9.44 -0.91 15.73
C LEU A 310 8.61 0.22 16.35
N ALA A 311 8.88 0.64 17.59
CA ALA A 311 8.23 1.82 18.15
C ALA A 311 8.49 3.08 17.32
N GLY A 312 9.73 3.27 16.83
CA GLY A 312 10.07 4.36 15.91
C GLY A 312 9.36 4.27 14.56
N LEU A 313 9.26 3.07 13.99
CA LEU A 313 8.54 2.83 12.73
C LEU A 313 7.04 3.07 12.87
N ALA A 314 6.43 2.78 14.02
CA ALA A 314 5.02 3.09 14.26
C ALA A 314 4.73 4.60 14.13
N VAL A 315 5.62 5.43 14.68
CA VAL A 315 5.55 6.89 14.54
C VAL A 315 5.75 7.29 13.07
N ALA A 316 6.79 6.80 12.40
CA ALA A 316 7.07 7.15 11.01
C ALA A 316 5.98 6.71 10.02
N ALA A 317 5.32 5.59 10.29
CA ALA A 317 4.24 5.06 9.46
C ALA A 317 2.96 5.90 9.57
N THR A 318 2.69 6.50 10.75
CA THR A 318 1.41 7.17 11.03
C THR A 318 1.53 8.68 11.21
N ALA A 319 2.75 9.20 11.13
CA ALA A 319 3.04 10.62 11.18
C ALA A 319 2.20 11.37 10.15
N ARG A 320 1.58 12.45 10.63
CA ARG A 320 1.08 13.53 9.80
C ARG A 320 2.31 14.22 9.21
N HIS A 321 2.90 13.69 8.14
CA HIS A 321 4.00 14.41 7.51
C HIS A 321 3.44 15.71 6.94
N GLY A 322 3.98 16.81 7.48
CA GLY A 322 4.53 17.92 6.71
C GLY A 322 5.97 17.59 6.29
#